data_AF-A0A522XM05-F1
#
_entry.id   AF-A0A522XM05-F1
#
_cell.length_a   1.000
_cell.length_b   1.000
_cell.length_c   1.000
_cell.angle_alpha   90.00
_cell.angle_beta   90.00
_cell.angle_gamma   90.00
#
_symmetry.space_group_name_H-M   'P 1'
#
loop_
_entity.id
_entity.type
_entity.pdbx_description
1 polymer ?
#
loop_
_entity_poly.entity_id
_entity_poly.type
_entity_poly.pdbx_seq_one_letter_code
_entity_poly.pdbx_strand_id
1 'polypeptide(L)'
;MRDDCDPVAATRAWLERSVIGLNLCPFAKAVHARRQIRFVVSGARTPDVLRDDLDDELRRLHAAASDDIDTTLLIHPHVLGDFLDYNDFLDVADSRVRALGLEGEIQVASFHPDYRFAGGDPDDAAHATNRSPFPMLHLL
;
A
#
# COMPACT_ATOMS: atom_id res chain seq x y z
N MET A 1 -4.90 28.52 -6.34
CA MET A 1 -5.92 27.74 -5.61
C MET A 1 -5.38 26.34 -5.59
N ARG A 2 -4.93 25.84 -4.43
CA ARG A 2 -4.25 24.54 -4.32
C ARG A 2 -5.29 23.47 -4.62
N ASP A 3 -5.07 22.65 -5.65
CA ASP A 3 -5.76 21.39 -5.81
C ASP A 3 -5.42 20.54 -4.57
N ASP A 4 -6.33 20.51 -3.58
CA ASP A 4 -6.35 19.50 -2.53
C ASP A 4 -6.58 18.17 -3.23
N CYS A 5 -5.48 17.56 -3.68
CA CYS A 5 -5.50 16.29 -4.37
C CYS A 5 -6.00 15.24 -3.39
N ASP A 6 -7.26 14.82 -3.53
CA ASP A 6 -7.83 13.70 -2.78
C ASP A 6 -6.89 12.50 -2.92
N PRO A 7 -6.27 12.03 -1.81
CA PRO A 7 -5.30 10.95 -1.87
C PRO A 7 -5.88 9.67 -2.49
N VAL A 8 -7.17 9.42 -2.30
CA VAL A 8 -7.84 8.25 -2.92
C VAL A 8 -7.94 8.43 -4.43
N ALA A 9 -8.36 9.61 -4.90
CA ALA A 9 -8.47 9.89 -6.33
C ALA A 9 -7.09 9.83 -7.02
N ALA A 10 -6.05 10.39 -6.40
CA ALA A 10 -4.68 10.31 -6.91
C ALA A 10 -4.17 8.87 -6.97
N THR A 11 -4.35 8.11 -5.88
CA THR A 11 -3.92 6.70 -5.82
C THR A 11 -4.69 5.83 -6.81
N ARG A 12 -6.00 6.04 -6.98
CA ARG A 12 -6.80 5.31 -8.00
C ARG A 12 -6.31 5.60 -9.41
N ALA A 13 -6.10 6.87 -9.74
CA ALA A 13 -5.63 7.25 -11.06
C ALA A 13 -4.20 6.76 -11.32
N TRP A 14 -3.35 6.73 -10.29
CA TRP A 14 -2.04 6.08 -10.35
C TRP A 14 -2.18 4.57 -10.58
N LEU A 15 -3.05 3.88 -9.86
CA LEU A 15 -3.24 2.43 -9.98
C LEU A 15 -3.68 2.06 -11.41
N GLU A 16 -4.62 2.82 -11.97
CA GLU A 16 -5.10 2.65 -13.34
C GLU A 16 -3.99 2.87 -14.39
N ARG A 17 -3.15 3.89 -14.22
CA ARG A 17 -2.08 4.22 -15.17
C ARG A 17 -0.86 3.32 -15.04
N SER A 18 -0.37 3.16 -13.82
CA SER A 18 0.89 2.50 -13.51
C SER A 18 0.75 0.99 -13.49
N VAL A 19 -0.28 0.46 -12.82
CA VAL A 19 -0.37 -0.99 -12.56
C VAL A 19 -1.19 -1.71 -13.63
N ILE A 20 -2.27 -1.09 -14.13
CA ILE A 20 -3.12 -1.67 -15.19
C ILE A 20 -2.57 -1.34 -16.59
N GLY A 21 -2.12 -0.10 -16.81
CA GLY A 21 -1.60 0.35 -18.11
C GLY A 21 -0.28 -0.30 -18.53
N LEU A 22 0.56 -0.70 -17.58
CA LEU A 22 1.86 -1.33 -17.85
C LEU A 22 1.85 -2.87 -17.71
N ASN A 23 0.70 -3.49 -17.45
CA ASN A 23 0.58 -4.96 -17.27
C ASN A 23 1.52 -5.54 -16.18
N LEU A 24 1.96 -4.71 -15.22
CA LEU A 24 3.04 -5.04 -14.28
C LEU A 24 2.64 -6.05 -13.20
N CYS A 25 1.34 -6.21 -12.91
CA CYS A 25 0.85 -7.28 -12.07
C CYS A 25 -0.20 -8.12 -12.82
N PRO A 26 -0.01 -9.44 -12.97
CA PRO A 26 -1.06 -10.33 -13.49
C PRO A 26 -2.33 -10.32 -12.61
N PHE A 27 -2.21 -9.89 -11.35
CA PHE A 27 -3.32 -9.78 -10.39
C PHE A 27 -4.16 -8.50 -10.53
N ALA A 28 -3.57 -7.38 -10.97
CA ALA A 28 -4.24 -6.08 -10.93
C ALA A 28 -5.47 -5.99 -11.86
N LYS A 29 -5.44 -6.68 -13.01
CA LYS A 29 -6.56 -6.72 -13.94
C LYS A 29 -7.78 -7.46 -13.39
N ALA A 30 -7.57 -8.57 -12.67
CA ALA A 30 -8.65 -9.40 -12.15
C ALA A 30 -9.29 -8.78 -10.90
N VAL A 31 -8.48 -8.27 -9.97
CA VAL A 31 -8.95 -7.65 -8.72
C VAL A 31 -9.64 -6.30 -8.98
N HIS A 32 -9.10 -5.49 -9.90
CA HIS A 32 -9.74 -4.22 -10.29
C HIS A 32 -11.05 -4.44 -11.04
N ALA A 33 -11.13 -5.46 -11.91
CA ALA A 33 -12.37 -5.79 -12.62
C ALA A 33 -13.50 -6.25 -11.67
N ARG A 34 -13.15 -6.78 -10.50
CA ARG A 34 -14.12 -7.18 -9.46
C ARG A 34 -14.46 -6.08 -8.45
N ARG A 35 -13.78 -4.91 -8.48
CA ARG A 35 -13.96 -3.78 -7.53
C ARG A 35 -13.68 -4.11 -6.05
N GLN A 36 -12.86 -5.11 -5.76
CA GLN A 36 -12.66 -5.59 -4.39
C GLN A 36 -11.46 -4.94 -3.66
N ILE A 37 -11.03 -3.76 -4.15
CA ILE A 37 -9.95 -2.98 -3.52
C ILE A 37 -10.57 -1.91 -2.63
N ARG A 38 -10.34 -2.02 -1.33
CA ARG A 38 -10.67 -0.99 -0.36
C ARG A 38 -9.54 0.04 -0.30
N PHE A 39 -9.88 1.32 -0.48
CA PHE A 39 -8.92 2.42 -0.29
C PHE A 39 -9.20 3.09 1.05
N VAL A 40 -8.18 3.17 1.90
CA VAL A 40 -8.25 3.85 3.20
C VAL A 40 -7.17 4.91 3.27
N VAL A 41 -7.54 6.12 3.71
CA VAL A 41 -6.56 7.18 4.00
C VAL A 41 -6.37 7.25 5.51
N SER A 42 -5.17 6.90 5.96
CA SER A 42 -4.75 7.06 7.35
C SER A 42 -4.48 8.52 7.66
N GLY A 43 -5.04 9.00 8.76
CA GLY A 43 -4.73 10.31 9.33
C GLY A 43 -3.46 10.32 10.20
N ALA A 44 -2.74 9.19 10.27
CA ALA A 44 -1.59 9.03 11.13
C ALA A 44 -0.49 10.04 10.81
N ARG A 45 0.04 10.66 11.85
CA ARG A 45 1.20 11.58 11.79
C ARG A 45 2.44 11.01 12.48
N THR A 46 2.32 9.81 13.04
CA THR A 46 3.40 9.10 13.73
C THR A 46 3.36 7.62 13.37
N PRO A 47 4.51 6.92 13.36
CA PRO A 47 4.56 5.49 13.03
C PRO A 47 3.71 4.63 13.98
N ASP A 48 3.63 4.99 15.26
CA ASP A 48 2.78 4.26 16.22
C ASP A 48 1.30 4.31 15.86
N VAL A 49 0.79 5.49 15.51
CA VAL A 49 -0.61 5.64 15.07
C VAL A 49 -0.84 4.90 13.75
N LEU A 50 0.14 4.91 12.83
CA LEU A 50 0.03 4.15 11.59
C LEU A 50 0.03 2.64 11.84
N ARG A 51 0.81 2.15 12.80
CA ARG A 51 0.80 0.73 13.21
C ARG A 51 -0.58 0.33 13.72
N ASP A 52 -1.22 1.19 14.51
CA ASP A 52 -2.56 0.92 15.04
C ASP A 52 -3.61 0.89 13.91
N ASP A 53 -3.52 1.82 12.94
CA ASP A 53 -4.35 1.81 11.72
C ASP A 53 -4.11 0.53 10.88
N LEU A 54 -2.85 0.09 10.76
CA LEU A 54 -2.49 -1.14 10.05
C LEU A 54 -3.10 -2.38 10.72
N ASP A 55 -3.02 -2.46 12.04
CA ASP A 55 -3.62 -3.53 12.84
C ASP A 55 -5.13 -3.66 12.59
N ASP A 56 -5.83 -2.52 12.56
CA ASP A 56 -7.27 -2.48 12.33
C ASP A 56 -7.64 -2.91 10.91
N GLU A 57 -6.88 -2.49 9.90
CA GLU A 57 -7.13 -2.91 8.52
C GLU A 57 -6.73 -4.37 8.26
N LEU A 58 -5.69 -4.90 8.91
CA LEU A 58 -5.36 -6.34 8.87
C LEU A 58 -6.49 -7.19 9.45
N ARG A 59 -7.00 -6.84 10.64
CA ARG A 59 -8.13 -7.54 11.26
C ARG A 59 -9.39 -7.44 10.41
N ARG A 60 -9.64 -6.27 9.81
CA ARG A 60 -10.78 -6.06 8.92
C ARG A 60 -10.69 -6.93 7.67
N LEU A 61 -9.52 -6.96 7.02
CA LEU A 61 -9.33 -7.75 5.81
C LEU A 61 -9.52 -9.24 6.10
N HIS A 62 -8.93 -9.74 7.19
CA HIS A 62 -9.09 -11.14 7.61
C HIS A 62 -10.54 -11.49 7.98
N ALA A 63 -11.30 -10.55 8.56
CA ALA A 63 -12.70 -10.77 8.92
C ALA A 63 -13.69 -10.55 7.75
N ALA A 64 -13.24 -9.92 6.65
CA ALA A 64 -14.08 -9.66 5.49
C ALA A 64 -14.32 -10.95 4.70
N ALA A 65 -15.53 -11.11 4.17
CA ALA A 65 -15.75 -12.13 3.16
C ALA A 65 -14.98 -11.73 1.90
N SER A 66 -14.36 -12.71 1.23
CA SER A 66 -13.57 -12.50 0.01
C SER A 66 -14.38 -11.88 -1.14
N ASP A 67 -15.71 -11.97 -1.07
CA ASP A 67 -16.62 -11.34 -2.04
C ASP A 67 -16.77 -9.82 -1.81
N ASP A 68 -16.53 -9.33 -0.59
CA ASP A 68 -16.69 -7.90 -0.21
C ASP A 68 -15.38 -7.10 -0.30
N ILE A 69 -14.30 -7.63 0.27
CA ILE A 69 -12.98 -6.98 0.27
C ILE A 69 -11.94 -8.07 0.07
N ASP A 70 -11.23 -7.98 -1.05
CA ASP A 70 -10.15 -8.91 -1.41
C ASP A 70 -8.80 -8.32 -1.01
N THR A 71 -8.65 -7.00 -1.11
CA THR A 71 -7.40 -6.31 -0.78
C THR A 71 -7.65 -4.91 -0.21
N THR A 72 -6.73 -4.41 0.61
CA THR A 72 -6.80 -3.05 1.17
C THR A 72 -5.56 -2.24 0.84
N LEU A 73 -5.74 -1.05 0.28
CA LEU A 73 -4.69 -0.04 0.12
C LEU A 73 -4.80 0.99 1.25
N LEU A 74 -3.86 0.93 2.18
CA LEU A 74 -3.69 1.88 3.28
C LEU A 74 -2.75 3.01 2.85
N ILE A 75 -3.31 4.17 2.57
CA ILE A 75 -2.61 5.38 2.10
C ILE A 75 -2.31 6.27 3.31
N HIS A 76 -1.05 6.59 3.57
CA HIS A 76 -0.66 7.37 4.76
C HIS A 76 0.14 8.62 4.38
N PRO A 77 -0.54 9.69 3.90
CA PRO A 77 0.10 10.87 3.29
C PRO A 77 0.80 11.81 4.29
N HIS A 78 0.72 11.55 5.60
CA HIS A 78 1.19 12.45 6.64
C HIS A 78 2.31 11.88 7.52
N VAL A 79 2.80 10.68 7.20
CA VAL A 79 3.86 9.99 7.94
C VAL A 79 4.65 9.08 7.00
N LEU A 80 5.90 8.79 7.35
CA LEU A 80 6.81 7.96 6.55
C LEU A 80 6.99 8.51 5.12
N GLY A 81 7.17 9.83 5.00
CA GLY A 81 7.51 10.47 3.72
C GLY A 81 8.99 10.36 3.36
N ASP A 82 9.84 10.03 4.33
CA ASP A 82 11.22 9.62 4.07
C ASP A 82 11.26 8.11 3.79
N PHE A 83 11.97 7.72 2.72
CA PHE A 83 12.00 6.33 2.28
C PHE A 83 12.73 5.40 3.26
N LEU A 84 13.75 5.89 3.99
CA LEU A 84 14.47 5.05 4.96
C LEU A 84 13.56 4.76 6.16
N ASP A 85 12.91 5.80 6.70
CA ASP A 85 11.92 5.63 7.77
C ASP A 85 10.78 4.68 7.34
N TYR A 86 10.31 4.81 6.09
CA TYR A 86 9.32 3.91 5.51
C TYR A 86 9.83 2.47 5.40
N ASN A 87 11.06 2.28 4.91
CA ASN A 87 11.66 0.96 4.76
C ASN A 87 11.82 0.26 6.13
N ASP A 88 12.25 0.98 7.16
CA ASP A 88 12.34 0.47 8.52
C ASP A 88 10.96 0.09 9.08
N PHE A 89 9.90 0.81 8.68
CA PHE A 89 8.53 0.47 9.06
C PHE A 89 8.02 -0.84 8.43
N LEU A 90 8.60 -1.31 7.32
CA LEU A 90 8.18 -2.59 6.71
C LEU A 90 8.44 -3.76 7.66
N ASP A 91 9.53 -3.75 8.42
CA ASP A 91 9.79 -4.76 9.45
C ASP A 91 8.73 -4.74 10.56
N VAL A 92 8.22 -3.54 10.89
CA VAL A 92 7.10 -3.38 11.83
C VAL A 92 5.84 -4.00 11.22
N ALA A 93 5.51 -3.68 9.96
CA ALA A 93 4.34 -4.21 9.29
C ALA A 93 4.35 -5.74 9.23
N ASP A 94 5.47 -6.34 8.83
CA ASP A 94 5.66 -7.79 8.82
C ASP A 94 5.48 -8.37 10.23
N SER A 95 6.05 -7.74 11.26
CA SER A 95 5.88 -8.19 12.64
C SER A 95 4.41 -8.18 13.09
N ARG A 96 3.59 -7.24 12.60
CA ARG A 96 2.15 -7.18 12.92
C ARG A 96 1.38 -8.33 12.30
N VAL A 97 1.67 -8.65 11.03
CA VAL A 97 1.09 -9.83 10.34
C VAL A 97 1.37 -11.09 11.14
N ARG A 98 2.62 -11.30 11.58
CA ARG A 98 2.99 -12.45 12.44
C ARG A 98 2.26 -12.44 13.77
N ALA A 99 2.23 -11.29 14.45
CA ALA A 99 1.62 -11.17 15.77
C ALA A 99 0.11 -11.44 15.76
N LEU A 100 -0.57 -11.16 14.65
CA LEU A 100 -1.99 -11.47 14.45
C LEU A 100 -2.24 -12.90 13.94
N GLY A 101 -1.18 -13.67 13.68
CA GLY A 101 -1.28 -15.03 13.14
C GLY A 101 -1.71 -15.09 11.67
N LEU A 102 -1.49 -14.01 10.92
CA LEU A 102 -1.91 -13.85 9.52
C LEU A 102 -0.81 -14.22 8.52
N GLU A 103 0.31 -14.79 8.99
CA GLU A 103 1.39 -15.25 8.12
C GLU A 103 0.91 -16.32 7.14
N GLY A 104 1.17 -16.10 5.85
CA GLY A 104 0.73 -16.99 4.79
C GLY A 104 -0.74 -16.80 4.39
N GLU A 105 -1.49 -16.00 5.15
CA GLU A 105 -2.86 -15.59 4.79
C GLU A 105 -2.88 -14.20 4.18
N ILE A 106 -2.21 -13.21 4.81
CA ILE A 106 -2.11 -11.84 4.32
C ILE A 106 -0.65 -11.48 4.02
N GLN A 107 -0.43 -10.86 2.86
CA GLN A 107 0.84 -10.30 2.43
C GLN A 107 0.78 -8.77 2.41
N VAL A 108 1.90 -8.12 2.76
CA VAL A 108 2.05 -6.67 2.69
C VAL A 108 2.97 -6.32 1.53
N ALA A 109 2.42 -5.65 0.51
CA ALA A 109 3.21 -5.05 -0.56
C ALA A 109 3.41 -3.54 -0.30
N SER A 110 4.59 -3.05 -0.63
CA SER A 110 5.06 -1.72 -0.28
C SER A 110 5.17 -0.78 -1.49
N PHE A 111 4.72 0.45 -1.31
CA PHE A 111 4.75 1.50 -2.32
C PHE A 111 5.07 2.86 -1.68
N HIS A 112 5.97 3.61 -2.30
CA HIS A 112 6.45 4.90 -1.77
C HIS A 112 6.80 5.85 -2.91
N PRO A 113 6.63 7.18 -2.79
CA PRO A 113 7.02 8.12 -3.85
C PRO A 113 8.49 8.00 -4.26
N ASP A 114 9.35 7.82 -3.27
CA ASP A 114 10.79 7.64 -3.43
C ASP A 114 11.21 6.15 -3.38
N TYR A 115 10.34 5.22 -3.78
CA TYR A 115 10.64 3.79 -3.68
C TYR A 115 11.93 3.41 -4.43
N ARG A 116 12.79 2.66 -3.74
CA ARG A 116 14.06 2.12 -4.27
C ARG A 116 14.26 0.69 -3.76
N PHE A 117 14.39 -0.26 -4.68
CA PHE A 117 14.77 -1.64 -4.33
C PHE A 117 16.21 -1.68 -3.83
N ALA A 118 16.45 -2.42 -2.74
CA ALA A 118 17.79 -2.61 -2.20
C ALA A 118 18.69 -3.31 -3.24
N GLY A 119 19.86 -2.71 -3.52
CA GLY A 119 20.86 -3.28 -4.44
C GLY A 119 20.54 -3.11 -5.94
N GLY A 120 19.45 -2.42 -6.30
CA GLY A 120 19.15 -2.05 -7.69
C GLY A 120 20.03 -0.90 -8.19
N ASP A 121 20.21 -0.84 -9.50
CA ASP A 121 20.81 0.34 -10.16
C ASP A 121 19.89 1.55 -9.90
N PRO A 122 20.39 2.71 -9.45
CA PRO A 122 19.57 3.90 -9.23
C PRO A 122 18.71 4.33 -10.44
N ASP A 123 19.11 3.96 -11.66
CA ASP A 123 18.37 4.22 -12.90
C ASP A 123 17.49 3.04 -13.36
N ASP A 124 17.35 1.98 -12.55
CA ASP A 124 16.52 0.83 -12.89
C ASP A 124 15.04 1.23 -12.98
N ALA A 125 14.46 1.00 -14.16
CA ALA A 125 13.05 1.22 -14.43
C ALA A 125 12.14 0.38 -13.51
N ALA A 126 12.65 -0.71 -12.92
CA ALA A 126 11.95 -1.49 -11.91
C ALA A 126 11.59 -0.66 -10.68
N HIS A 127 12.40 0.33 -10.28
CA HIS A 127 12.02 1.22 -9.18
C HIS A 127 10.72 1.99 -9.47
N ALA A 128 10.48 2.36 -10.72
CA ALA A 128 9.30 3.12 -11.12
C ALA A 128 7.99 2.33 -10.94
N THR A 129 8.04 0.99 -10.84
CA THR A 129 6.83 0.16 -10.67
C THR A 129 6.20 0.34 -9.30
N ASN A 130 7.00 0.66 -8.27
CA ASN A 130 6.55 0.82 -6.89
C ASN A 130 6.51 2.29 -6.45
N ARG A 131 6.79 3.24 -7.36
CA ARG A 131 6.68 4.67 -7.08
C ARG A 131 5.23 5.12 -7.11
N SER A 132 4.67 5.40 -5.94
CA SER A 132 3.29 5.84 -5.73
C SER A 132 3.19 7.34 -5.45
N PRO A 133 1.99 7.95 -5.55
CA PRO A 133 1.82 9.37 -5.21
C PRO A 133 2.01 9.65 -3.71
N PHE A 134 1.76 8.66 -2.86
CA PHE A 134 1.90 8.75 -1.41
C PHE A 134 2.51 7.47 -0.85
N PRO A 135 3.14 7.53 0.34
CA PRO A 135 3.49 6.33 1.10
C PRO A 135 2.24 5.49 1.34
N MET A 136 2.29 4.20 1.02
CA MET A 136 1.14 3.30 1.20
C MET A 136 1.55 1.83 1.35
N LEU A 137 0.66 1.06 1.97
CA LEU A 137 0.77 -0.38 2.14
C LEU A 137 -0.42 -1.06 1.46
N HIS A 138 -0.16 -2.12 0.71
CA HIS A 138 -1.18 -2.95 0.08
C HIS A 138 -1.25 -4.29 0.80
N LEU A 139 -2.38 -4.52 1.46
CA LEU A 139 -2.71 -5.75 2.17
C LEU A 139 -3.46 -6.67 1.21
N LEU A 140 -2.91 -7.86 0.98
CA LEU A 140 -3.33 -8.84 -0.03
C LEU A 140 -3.60 -10.19 0.61
#